data_AF-A0A2W4QBG6-F1
#
_entry.id   AF-A0A2W4QBG6-F1
#
_cell.length_a   1.000
_cell.length_b   1.000
_cell.length_c   1.000
_cell.angle_alpha   90.00
_cell.angle_beta   90.00
_cell.angle_gamma   90.00
#
_symmetry.space_group_name_H-M   'P 1'
#
loop_
_entity.id
_entity.type
_entity.pdbx_description
1 polymer ?
#
loop_
_entity_poly.entity_id
_entity_poly.type
_entity_poly.pdbx_seq_one_letter_code
_entity_poly.pdbx_strand_id
1 'polypeptide(L)'
;MQCGSPYVYRVLHFAHLGDYRCPACGHRRPEPQVYIDRLWDVGARGSSFRLVTPEGACEVRLQIPGLYNVYNALAAAAGAVALGLPLPAIRQGLEATTSQFGRMESIAIGDRQVFMALVKNPAGFDSVIQTVLQAGARKNLVIAINDRYADGTDVSWLWDVDFEALAGHQSEVNFVICTGLRAEDMAVRLKYAGLDPAKIVVEKDPERALKQGLRFIQPGDLLYILPTYTAMLEIRGLIARKGHVRKYWEV
;
A
#
# COMPACT_ATOMS: atom_id res chain seq x y z
N MET A 1 23.32 8.55 9.83
CA MET A 1 24.59 7.90 9.44
C MET A 1 25.68 8.33 10.41
N GLN A 2 26.42 7.40 11.02
CA GLN A 2 27.42 7.74 12.06
C GLN A 2 28.79 8.16 11.48
N CYS A 3 29.19 7.65 10.31
CA CYS A 3 30.49 7.98 9.67
C CYS A 3 30.37 8.38 8.19
N GLY A 4 29.15 8.57 7.68
CA GLY A 4 28.89 8.91 6.26
C GLY A 4 29.07 7.77 5.25
N SER A 5 29.62 6.62 5.65
CA SER A 5 29.71 5.44 4.77
C SER A 5 28.33 4.79 4.54
N PRO A 6 28.02 4.34 3.30
CA PRO A 6 26.79 3.61 3.00
C PRO A 6 26.65 2.34 3.86
N TYR A 7 25.42 2.02 4.24
CA TYR A 7 25.13 0.78 4.95
C TYR A 7 24.91 -0.37 3.97
N VAL A 8 25.33 -1.57 4.37
CA VAL A 8 24.95 -2.82 3.72
C VAL A 8 23.82 -3.47 4.52
N TYR A 9 22.94 -4.17 3.82
CA TYR A 9 21.76 -4.81 4.43
C TYR A 9 21.86 -6.32 4.26
N ARG A 10 21.73 -7.07 5.37
CA ARG A 10 21.54 -8.53 5.32
C ARG A 10 20.14 -8.85 4.78
N VAL A 11 19.15 -8.09 5.23
CA VAL A 11 17.77 -8.14 4.77
C VAL A 11 17.26 -6.71 4.68
N LEU A 12 16.73 -6.32 3.51
CA LEU A 12 16.03 -5.06 3.30
C LEU A 12 14.53 -5.34 3.31
N HIS A 13 13.80 -4.78 4.27
CA HIS A 13 12.35 -5.01 4.38
C HIS A 13 11.57 -4.04 3.49
N PHE A 14 11.76 -2.72 3.68
CA PHE A 14 11.27 -1.68 2.77
C PHE A 14 11.99 -0.36 3.03
N ALA A 15 12.11 0.49 2.00
CA ALA A 15 12.83 1.76 2.06
C ALA A 15 14.24 1.59 2.68
N HIS A 16 14.51 2.20 3.84
CA HIS A 16 15.78 2.08 4.57
C HIS A 16 15.69 1.15 5.79
N LEU A 17 14.54 0.50 6.00
CA LEU A 17 14.30 -0.40 7.14
C LEU A 17 14.74 -1.82 6.79
N GLY A 18 15.55 -2.39 7.67
CA GLY A 18 16.19 -3.68 7.44
C GLY A 18 17.26 -3.99 8.48
N ASP A 19 17.83 -5.18 8.38
CA ASP A 19 19.02 -5.57 9.14
C ASP A 19 20.26 -4.94 8.48
N TYR A 20 20.63 -3.74 8.95
CA TYR A 20 21.71 -2.95 8.40
C TYR A 20 23.00 -3.05 9.21
N ARG A 21 24.14 -2.91 8.52
CA ARG A 21 25.48 -2.75 9.10
C ARG A 21 26.31 -1.78 8.25
N CYS A 22 27.09 -0.94 8.90
CA CYS A 22 28.13 -0.14 8.27
C CYS A 22 29.43 -0.95 8.21
N PRO A 23 29.99 -1.20 7.01
CA PRO A 23 31.25 -1.93 6.89
C PRO A 23 32.46 -1.14 7.40
N ALA A 24 32.40 0.19 7.42
CA ALA A 24 33.52 1.06 7.79
C ALA A 24 33.64 1.27 9.32
N CYS A 25 32.56 1.68 10.00
CA CYS A 25 32.60 1.97 11.44
C CYS A 25 31.96 0.90 12.31
N GLY A 26 31.38 -0.15 11.73
CA GLY A 26 30.74 -1.25 12.47
C GLY A 26 29.36 -0.92 13.07
N HIS A 27 28.87 0.33 12.96
CA HIS A 27 27.51 0.70 13.38
C HIS A 27 26.49 -0.22 12.72
N ARG A 28 25.57 -0.78 13.49
CA ARG A 28 24.62 -1.79 13.03
C ARG A 28 23.28 -1.64 13.73
N ARG A 29 22.25 -2.27 13.16
CA ARG A 29 20.94 -2.35 13.80
C ARG A 29 21.07 -2.97 15.20
N PRO A 30 20.57 -2.33 16.26
CA PRO A 30 20.52 -2.91 17.60
C PRO A 30 19.60 -4.13 17.65
N GLU A 31 19.84 -5.04 18.60
CA GLU A 31 18.94 -6.16 18.87
C GLU A 31 17.62 -5.63 19.46
N PRO A 32 16.47 -5.87 18.80
CA PRO A 32 15.17 -5.39 19.29
C PRO A 32 14.64 -6.29 20.42
N GLN A 33 14.01 -5.68 21.43
CA GLN A 33 13.30 -6.42 22.49
C GLN A 33 11.91 -6.89 22.07
N VAL A 34 11.29 -6.17 21.12
CA VAL A 34 10.00 -6.51 20.52
C VAL A 34 10.18 -6.65 19.01
N TYR A 35 9.92 -7.84 18.48
CA TYR A 35 10.20 -8.15 17.08
C TYR A 35 9.26 -9.24 16.54
N ILE A 36 9.34 -9.46 15.23
CA ILE A 36 8.69 -10.58 14.55
C ILE A 36 9.80 -11.50 14.05
N ASP A 37 9.69 -12.80 14.37
CA ASP A 37 10.62 -13.81 13.85
C ASP A 37 10.05 -14.61 12.67
N ARG A 38 8.73 -14.60 12.49
CA ARG A 38 8.03 -15.26 11.38
C ARG A 38 6.86 -14.40 10.89
N LEU A 39 6.79 -14.22 9.58
CA LEU A 39 5.75 -13.46 8.87
C LEU A 39 5.21 -14.34 7.74
N TRP A 40 3.88 -14.50 7.67
CA TRP A 40 3.19 -15.28 6.64
C TRP A 40 1.85 -14.62 6.27
N ASP A 41 1.21 -15.09 5.20
CA ASP A 41 -0.08 -14.58 4.70
C ASP A 41 -0.15 -13.05 4.54
N VAL A 42 0.92 -12.45 4.02
CA VAL A 42 0.99 -11.02 3.69
C VAL A 42 0.28 -10.79 2.35
N GLY A 43 -0.77 -9.99 2.36
CA GLY A 43 -1.48 -9.63 1.13
C GLY A 43 -2.69 -8.75 1.41
N ALA A 44 -3.58 -8.59 0.42
CA ALA A 44 -4.72 -7.68 0.50
C ALA A 44 -5.71 -7.95 1.65
N ARG A 45 -5.68 -9.15 2.26
CA ARG A 45 -6.56 -9.56 3.37
C ARG A 45 -5.93 -9.38 4.76
N GLY A 46 -4.75 -8.77 4.86
CA GLY A 46 -4.01 -8.62 6.12
C GLY A 46 -2.66 -9.34 6.13
N SER A 47 -2.10 -9.51 7.33
CA SER A 47 -0.81 -10.19 7.57
C SER A 47 -0.88 -11.05 8.83
N SER A 48 -0.25 -12.22 8.81
CA SER A 48 -0.12 -13.10 9.98
C SER A 48 1.35 -13.12 10.43
N PHE A 49 1.62 -12.98 11.72
CA PHE A 49 2.98 -13.02 12.21
C PHE A 49 3.07 -13.53 13.64
N ARG A 50 4.26 -13.99 14.03
CA ARG A 50 4.60 -14.29 15.41
C ARG A 50 5.31 -13.10 16.03
N LEU A 51 4.61 -12.42 16.94
CA LEU A 51 5.15 -11.33 17.76
C LEU A 51 5.92 -11.92 18.94
N VAL A 52 7.14 -11.46 19.16
CA VAL A 52 7.98 -11.79 20.31
C VAL A 52 8.22 -10.55 21.14
N THR A 53 8.02 -10.66 22.44
CA THR A 53 8.24 -9.62 23.45
C THR A 53 9.07 -10.21 24.61
N PRO A 54 9.57 -9.37 25.55
CA PRO A 54 10.25 -9.88 26.74
C PRO A 54 9.40 -10.80 27.63
N GLU A 55 8.07 -10.68 27.56
CA GLU A 55 7.12 -11.45 28.37
C GLU A 55 6.70 -12.77 27.70
N GLY A 56 7.02 -12.97 26.42
CA GLY A 56 6.68 -14.18 25.68
C GLY A 56 6.42 -13.91 24.20
N ALA A 57 5.78 -14.87 23.53
CA ALA A 57 5.44 -14.76 22.12
C ALA A 57 3.98 -15.15 21.86
N CYS A 58 3.36 -14.52 20.87
CA CYS A 58 2.02 -14.85 20.43
C CYS A 58 1.89 -14.71 18.91
N GLU A 59 0.94 -15.46 18.32
CA GLU A 59 0.54 -15.27 16.94
C GLU A 59 -0.52 -14.18 16.85
N VAL A 60 -0.38 -13.30 15.86
CA VAL A 60 -1.25 -12.16 15.61
C VAL A 60 -1.70 -12.21 14.16
N ARG A 61 -3.03 -12.11 13.94
CA ARG A 61 -3.58 -11.84 12.61
C ARG A 61 -4.00 -10.37 12.51
N LEU A 62 -3.16 -9.56 11.86
CA LEU A 62 -3.50 -8.18 11.57
C LEU A 62 -4.43 -8.13 10.35
N GLN A 63 -5.62 -7.56 10.53
CA GLN A 63 -6.63 -7.44 9.46
C GLN A 63 -6.33 -6.30 8.46
N ILE A 64 -5.29 -5.51 8.74
CA ILE A 64 -4.84 -4.44 7.84
C ILE A 64 -3.70 -4.95 6.95
N PRO A 65 -3.81 -4.84 5.62
CA PRO A 65 -2.80 -5.30 4.68
C PRO A 65 -1.51 -4.45 4.69
N GLY A 66 -0.45 -4.95 4.05
CA GLY A 66 0.80 -4.21 3.80
C GLY A 66 1.87 -4.33 4.90
N LEU A 67 3.12 -4.49 4.47
CA LEU A 67 4.28 -4.68 5.37
C LEU A 67 4.52 -3.47 6.29
N TYR A 68 4.25 -2.25 5.83
CA TYR A 68 4.38 -1.07 6.68
C TYR A 68 3.41 -1.10 7.88
N ASN A 69 2.23 -1.71 7.74
CA ASN A 69 1.31 -1.86 8.87
C ASN A 69 1.77 -2.92 9.87
N VAL A 70 2.54 -3.90 9.43
CA VAL A 70 3.23 -4.82 10.35
C VAL A 70 4.25 -4.05 11.21
N TYR A 71 4.96 -3.08 10.63
CA TYR A 71 5.82 -2.17 11.40
C TYR A 71 5.03 -1.25 12.34
N ASN A 72 3.88 -0.72 11.91
CA ASN A 72 3.00 0.07 12.78
C ASN A 72 2.49 -0.78 13.96
N ALA A 73 2.11 -2.04 13.71
CA ALA A 73 1.70 -2.99 14.73
C ALA A 73 2.85 -3.31 15.71
N LEU A 74 4.08 -3.49 15.21
CA LEU A 74 5.27 -3.66 16.05
C LEU A 74 5.55 -2.43 16.93
N ALA A 75 5.40 -1.22 16.39
CA ALA A 75 5.56 0.01 17.16
C ALA A 75 4.48 0.14 18.26
N ALA A 76 3.23 -0.18 17.94
CA ALA A 76 2.12 -0.19 18.90
C ALA A 76 2.35 -1.26 19.99
N ALA A 77 2.79 -2.46 19.61
CA ALA A 77 3.14 -3.53 20.54
C ALA A 77 4.29 -3.12 21.46
N ALA A 78 5.36 -2.52 20.92
CA ALA A 78 6.49 -2.04 21.70
C ALA A 78 6.08 -0.97 22.72
N GLY A 79 5.22 -0.02 22.31
CA GLY A 79 4.65 0.98 23.21
C GLY A 79 3.78 0.34 24.31
N ALA A 80 2.96 -0.65 23.95
CA ALA A 80 2.12 -1.36 24.90
C ALA A 80 2.93 -2.18 25.92
N VAL A 81 3.99 -2.86 25.47
CA VAL A 81 4.96 -3.54 26.35
C VAL A 81 5.63 -2.55 27.29
N ALA A 82 6.05 -1.38 26.79
CA ALA A 82 6.66 -0.35 27.63
C ALA A 82 5.70 0.22 28.69
N LEU A 83 4.39 0.15 28.45
CA LEU A 83 3.34 0.51 29.39
C LEU A 83 2.92 -0.61 30.34
N GLY A 84 3.52 -1.81 30.23
CA GLY A 84 3.20 -2.97 31.07
C GLY A 84 1.86 -3.63 30.75
N LEU A 85 1.36 -3.48 29.52
CA LEU A 85 0.15 -4.19 29.08
C LEU A 85 0.46 -5.67 28.85
N PRO A 86 -0.39 -6.59 29.34
CA PRO A 86 -0.13 -8.02 29.19
C PRO A 86 -0.30 -8.46 27.73
N LEU A 87 0.53 -9.42 27.30
CA LEU A 87 0.58 -9.90 25.92
C LEU A 87 -0.80 -10.27 25.30
N PRO A 88 -1.76 -10.89 26.02
CA PRO A 88 -3.11 -11.12 25.50
C PRO A 88 -3.87 -9.85 25.12
N ALA A 89 -3.74 -8.77 25.90
CA ALA A 89 -4.39 -7.49 25.61
C ALA A 89 -3.76 -6.82 24.38
N ILE A 90 -2.44 -6.89 24.24
CA ILE A 90 -1.72 -6.40 23.06
C ILE A 90 -2.22 -7.13 21.81
N ARG A 91 -2.26 -8.47 21.84
CA ARG A 91 -2.78 -9.28 20.75
C ARG A 91 -4.20 -8.87 20.38
N GLN A 92 -5.10 -8.79 21.36
CA GLN A 92 -6.49 -8.44 21.13
C GLN A 92 -6.63 -7.06 20.48
N GLY A 93 -5.89 -6.06 20.95
CA GLY A 93 -5.91 -4.71 20.37
C GLY A 93 -5.43 -4.69 18.92
N LEU A 94 -4.36 -5.42 18.60
CA LEU A 94 -3.85 -5.54 17.23
C LEU A 94 -4.85 -6.25 16.31
N GLU A 95 -5.43 -7.38 16.75
CA GLU A 95 -6.39 -8.17 15.94
C GLU A 95 -7.74 -7.47 15.76
N ALA A 96 -8.15 -6.64 16.74
CA ALA A 96 -9.37 -5.82 16.65
C ALA A 96 -9.21 -4.59 15.75
N THR A 97 -7.99 -4.25 15.33
CA THR A 97 -7.75 -3.07 14.50
C THR A 97 -8.24 -3.33 13.07
N THR A 98 -9.20 -2.53 12.63
CA THR A 98 -9.70 -2.53 11.26
C THR A 98 -9.10 -1.38 10.45
N SER A 99 -9.06 -1.53 9.13
CA SER A 99 -8.55 -0.46 8.28
C SER A 99 -9.51 0.74 8.32
N GLN A 100 -9.00 1.90 8.71
CA GLN A 100 -9.76 3.14 8.63
C GLN A 100 -9.64 3.76 7.24
N PHE A 101 -10.78 4.21 6.72
CA PHE A 101 -11.00 5.16 5.62
C PHE A 101 -9.95 5.21 4.49
N GLY A 102 -10.29 4.69 3.31
CA GLY A 102 -9.51 4.89 2.08
C GLY A 102 -8.12 4.24 2.06
N ARG A 103 -7.73 3.56 3.15
CA ARG A 103 -6.50 2.77 3.26
C ARG A 103 -6.83 1.32 2.99
N MET A 104 -6.60 0.86 1.76
CA MET A 104 -6.79 -0.57 1.40
C MET A 104 -8.22 -1.04 1.70
N GLU A 105 -9.19 -0.24 1.26
CA GLU A 105 -10.62 -0.49 1.41
C GLU A 105 -11.08 -1.41 0.29
N SER A 106 -11.62 -2.58 0.65
CA SER A 106 -12.29 -3.49 -0.29
C SER A 106 -13.77 -3.12 -0.39
N ILE A 107 -14.21 -2.70 -1.57
CA ILE A 107 -15.57 -2.22 -1.84
C ILE A 107 -16.22 -3.16 -2.86
N ALA A 108 -17.37 -3.72 -2.49
CA ALA A 108 -18.19 -4.46 -3.43
C ALA A 108 -19.04 -3.49 -4.29
N ILE A 109 -18.92 -3.58 -5.60
CA ILE A 109 -19.70 -2.80 -6.57
C ILE A 109 -20.45 -3.79 -7.46
N GLY A 110 -21.66 -4.17 -7.04
CA GLY A 110 -22.41 -5.25 -7.67
C GLY A 110 -21.70 -6.60 -7.48
N ASP A 111 -21.35 -7.26 -8.59
CA ASP A 111 -20.62 -8.53 -8.67
C ASP A 111 -19.09 -8.37 -8.81
N ARG A 112 -18.60 -7.14 -8.71
CA ARG A 112 -17.19 -6.77 -8.85
C ARG A 112 -16.61 -6.31 -7.53
N GLN A 113 -15.29 -6.45 -7.39
CA GLN A 113 -14.56 -5.93 -6.24
C GLN A 113 -13.62 -4.79 -6.65
N VAL A 114 -13.58 -3.76 -5.80
CA VAL A 114 -12.64 -2.65 -5.90
C VAL A 114 -11.75 -2.68 -4.66
N PHE A 115 -10.45 -2.51 -4.85
CA PHE A 115 -9.50 -2.28 -3.78
C PHE A 115 -8.94 -0.86 -3.92
N MET A 116 -9.23 0.01 -2.96
CA MET A 116 -8.75 1.39 -2.97
C MET A 116 -7.60 1.57 -1.98
N ALA A 117 -6.44 2.02 -2.44
CA ALA A 117 -5.28 2.27 -1.59
C ALA A 117 -4.65 3.64 -1.87
N LEU A 118 -4.77 4.55 -0.90
CA LEU A 118 -4.14 5.87 -0.92
C LEU A 118 -2.61 5.79 -1.15
N VAL A 119 -2.12 6.59 -2.11
CA VAL A 119 -0.69 6.78 -2.39
C VAL A 119 -0.31 8.25 -2.19
N LYS A 120 0.86 8.50 -1.58
CA LYS A 120 1.28 9.86 -1.20
C LYS A 120 2.77 10.16 -1.34
N ASN A 121 3.59 9.13 -1.44
CA ASN A 121 5.05 9.22 -1.48
C ASN A 121 5.64 7.92 -2.03
N PRO A 122 6.95 7.91 -2.39
CA PRO A 122 7.57 6.78 -3.06
C PRO A 122 7.45 5.47 -2.28
N ALA A 123 7.96 5.44 -1.04
CA ALA A 123 7.94 4.23 -0.20
C ALA A 123 6.52 3.68 0.05
N GLY A 124 5.53 4.56 0.21
CA GLY A 124 4.14 4.16 0.37
C GLY A 124 3.58 3.54 -0.91
N PHE A 125 3.88 4.14 -2.07
CA PHE A 125 3.45 3.61 -3.36
C PHE A 125 4.15 2.28 -3.66
N ASP A 126 5.46 2.15 -3.44
CA ASP A 126 6.18 0.88 -3.59
C ASP A 126 5.51 -0.26 -2.81
N SER A 127 5.15 0.00 -1.55
CA SER A 127 4.46 -1.01 -0.74
C SER A 127 3.08 -1.37 -1.30
N VAL A 128 2.37 -0.43 -1.91
CA VAL A 128 1.08 -0.69 -2.57
C VAL A 128 1.30 -1.49 -3.85
N ILE A 129 2.31 -1.17 -4.67
CA ILE A 129 2.68 -1.95 -5.86
C ILE A 129 3.01 -3.39 -5.45
N GLN A 130 3.84 -3.59 -4.43
CA GLN A 130 4.15 -4.95 -3.95
C GLN A 130 2.90 -5.71 -3.49
N THR A 131 1.96 -5.03 -2.85
CA THR A 131 0.65 -5.64 -2.47
C THR A 131 -0.15 -6.07 -3.70
N VAL A 132 -0.18 -5.25 -4.75
CA VAL A 132 -0.84 -5.58 -6.03
C VAL A 132 -0.14 -6.76 -6.71
N LEU A 133 1.18 -6.80 -6.72
CA LEU A 133 1.97 -7.86 -7.36
C LEU A 133 1.77 -9.22 -6.65
N GLN A 134 1.69 -9.24 -5.31
CA GLN A 134 1.49 -10.46 -4.52
C GLN A 134 0.10 -11.09 -4.67
N ALA A 135 -0.90 -10.34 -5.16
CA ALA A 135 -2.25 -10.88 -5.34
C ALA A 135 -2.32 -11.76 -6.60
N GLY A 136 -2.75 -13.03 -6.50
CA GLY A 136 -2.75 -13.96 -7.64
C GLY A 136 -3.70 -13.65 -8.81
N ALA A 137 -4.46 -12.54 -8.77
CA ALA A 137 -5.38 -12.13 -9.82
C ALA A 137 -4.69 -11.26 -10.89
N ARG A 138 -5.34 -11.13 -12.06
CA ARG A 138 -4.95 -10.15 -13.10
C ARG A 138 -4.92 -8.74 -12.51
N LYS A 139 -3.97 -7.91 -12.95
CA LYS A 139 -3.81 -6.55 -12.45
C LYS A 139 -4.59 -5.59 -13.33
N ASN A 140 -5.72 -5.11 -12.82
CA ASN A 140 -6.55 -4.08 -13.42
C ASN A 140 -6.38 -2.81 -12.58
N LEU A 141 -5.78 -1.75 -13.12
CA LEU A 141 -5.41 -0.58 -12.32
C LEU A 141 -6.09 0.71 -12.82
N VAL A 142 -6.50 1.54 -11.86
CA VAL A 142 -6.79 2.97 -12.05
C VAL A 142 -5.85 3.73 -11.12
N ILE A 143 -4.94 4.53 -11.67
CA ILE A 143 -4.01 5.36 -10.90
C ILE A 143 -4.44 6.81 -11.05
N ALA A 144 -4.81 7.45 -9.93
CA ALA A 144 -5.41 8.78 -9.94
C ALA A 144 -4.49 9.79 -9.26
N ILE A 145 -3.84 10.66 -10.04
CA ILE A 145 -2.87 11.62 -9.52
C ILE A 145 -3.43 13.04 -9.63
N ASN A 146 -3.59 13.67 -8.48
CA ASN A 146 -3.78 15.11 -8.33
C ASN A 146 -2.56 15.75 -7.66
N ASP A 147 -2.39 17.05 -7.87
CA ASP A 147 -1.30 17.88 -7.35
C ASP A 147 -1.83 19.10 -6.57
N ARG A 148 -2.97 18.94 -5.88
CA ARG A 148 -3.49 20.01 -5.01
C ARG A 148 -2.61 20.13 -3.76
N TYR A 149 -2.80 21.18 -2.98
CA TYR A 149 -2.02 21.43 -1.75
C TYR A 149 -1.97 20.21 -0.80
N ALA A 150 -3.09 19.50 -0.63
CA ALA A 150 -3.16 18.31 0.22
C ALA A 150 -2.47 17.07 -0.37
N ASP A 151 -2.19 17.06 -1.68
CA ASP A 151 -1.51 15.98 -2.39
C ASP A 151 0.00 16.22 -2.53
N GLY A 152 0.41 17.50 -2.54
CA GLY A 152 1.73 17.94 -2.96
C GLY A 152 1.69 18.46 -4.40
N THR A 153 2.16 19.68 -4.61
CA THR A 153 2.07 20.37 -5.92
C THR A 153 3.15 19.95 -6.91
N ASP A 154 4.21 19.30 -6.41
CA ASP A 154 5.24 18.68 -7.23
C ASP A 154 5.01 17.17 -7.26
N VAL A 155 4.83 16.62 -8.47
CA VAL A 155 4.63 15.18 -8.71
C VAL A 155 5.92 14.46 -9.11
N SER A 156 7.08 15.12 -9.01
CA SER A 156 8.39 14.53 -9.29
C SER A 156 8.66 13.26 -8.49
N TRP A 157 8.07 13.13 -7.30
CA TRP A 157 8.13 11.93 -6.46
C TRP A 157 7.66 10.65 -7.17
N LEU A 158 6.85 10.74 -8.23
CA LEU A 158 6.47 9.57 -9.04
C LEU A 158 7.68 8.89 -9.70
N TRP A 159 8.77 9.63 -9.94
CA TRP A 159 10.00 9.10 -10.53
C TRP A 159 10.82 8.26 -9.56
N ASP A 160 10.62 8.44 -8.26
CA ASP A 160 11.30 7.67 -7.21
C ASP A 160 10.54 6.38 -6.83
N VAL A 161 9.34 6.16 -7.39
CA VAL A 161 8.55 4.93 -7.21
C VAL A 161 9.04 3.85 -8.17
N ASP A 162 9.17 2.61 -7.69
CA ASP A 162 9.58 1.43 -8.48
C ASP A 162 8.41 0.89 -9.34
N PHE A 163 8.04 1.63 -10.38
CA PHE A 163 7.06 1.18 -11.38
C PHE A 163 7.66 0.13 -12.34
N GLU A 164 8.99 0.01 -12.38
CA GLU A 164 9.72 -1.00 -13.13
C GLU A 164 9.35 -2.41 -12.62
N ALA A 165 9.12 -2.58 -11.33
CA ALA A 165 8.55 -3.81 -10.77
C ALA A 165 7.20 -4.18 -11.39
N LEU A 166 6.31 -3.21 -11.61
CA LEU A 166 5.01 -3.43 -12.28
C LEU A 166 5.21 -3.80 -13.76
N ALA A 167 6.10 -3.10 -14.45
CA ALA A 167 6.45 -3.39 -15.85
C ALA A 167 7.07 -4.78 -16.02
N GLY A 168 7.88 -5.24 -15.07
CA GLY A 168 8.43 -6.59 -15.02
C GLY A 168 7.36 -7.69 -14.95
N HIS A 169 6.16 -7.36 -14.44
CA HIS A 169 5.00 -8.25 -14.37
C HIS A 169 3.94 -7.93 -15.42
N GLN A 170 4.31 -7.29 -16.53
CA GLN A 170 3.37 -6.83 -17.54
C GLN A 170 2.46 -7.94 -18.11
N SER A 171 2.86 -9.21 -18.10
CA SER A 171 2.00 -10.34 -18.54
C SER A 171 0.76 -10.54 -17.67
N GLU A 172 0.82 -10.08 -16.41
CA GLU A 172 -0.29 -10.10 -15.46
C GLU A 172 -1.11 -8.80 -15.49
N VAL A 173 -0.54 -7.72 -16.00
CA VAL A 173 -1.21 -6.43 -16.16
C VAL A 173 -2.14 -6.47 -17.37
N ASN A 174 -3.43 -6.28 -17.12
CA ASN A 174 -4.46 -6.18 -18.15
C ASN A 174 -4.52 -4.77 -18.73
N PHE A 175 -4.68 -3.77 -17.87
CA PHE A 175 -4.69 -2.36 -18.23
C PHE A 175 -4.31 -1.47 -17.03
N VAL A 176 -3.88 -0.24 -17.34
CA VAL A 176 -3.70 0.85 -16.37
C VAL A 176 -4.36 2.11 -16.91
N ILE A 177 -5.39 2.60 -16.22
CA ILE A 177 -6.04 3.88 -16.52
C ILE A 177 -5.44 4.95 -15.62
N CYS A 178 -4.76 5.93 -16.21
CA CYS A 178 -4.27 7.11 -15.54
C CYS A 178 -5.35 8.20 -15.55
N THR A 179 -5.66 8.76 -14.39
CA THR A 179 -6.72 9.76 -14.21
C THR A 179 -6.30 10.86 -13.21
N GLY A 180 -7.15 11.86 -13.03
CA GLY A 180 -6.87 13.03 -12.20
C GLY A 180 -6.16 14.15 -12.97
N LEU A 181 -5.77 15.20 -12.24
CA LEU A 181 -5.18 16.42 -12.81
C LEU A 181 -3.85 16.15 -13.53
N ARG A 182 -3.11 15.12 -13.10
CA ARG A 182 -1.77 14.76 -13.59
C ARG A 182 -1.76 13.37 -14.23
N ALA A 183 -2.87 13.02 -14.91
CA ALA A 183 -3.04 11.75 -15.60
C ALA A 183 -1.95 11.50 -16.64
N GLU A 184 -1.57 12.52 -17.42
CA GLU A 184 -0.50 12.40 -18.42
C GLU A 184 0.87 12.19 -17.80
N ASP A 185 1.21 12.90 -16.72
CA ASP A 185 2.48 12.69 -16.02
C ASP A 185 2.62 11.24 -15.55
N MET A 186 1.54 10.66 -15.01
CA MET A 186 1.51 9.26 -14.60
C MET A 186 1.66 8.32 -15.81
N ALA A 187 0.95 8.58 -16.92
CA ALA A 187 1.09 7.77 -18.13
C ALA A 187 2.50 7.81 -18.72
N VAL A 188 3.14 9.00 -18.72
CA VAL A 188 4.54 9.16 -19.11
C VAL A 188 5.45 8.36 -18.18
N ARG A 189 5.27 8.48 -16.86
CA ARG A 189 6.09 7.74 -15.89
C ARG A 189 6.02 6.22 -16.10
N LEU A 190 4.82 5.67 -16.34
CA LEU A 190 4.62 4.25 -16.61
C LEU A 190 5.26 3.81 -17.94
N LYS A 191 5.15 4.64 -18.99
CA LYS A 191 5.82 4.40 -20.26
C LYS A 191 7.33 4.31 -20.07
N TYR A 192 7.92 5.23 -19.30
CA TYR A 192 9.36 5.22 -19.02
C TYR A 192 9.80 4.07 -18.10
N ALA A 193 8.91 3.55 -17.25
CA ALA A 193 9.14 2.29 -16.52
C ALA A 193 9.20 1.05 -17.44
N GLY A 194 8.83 1.18 -18.71
CA GLY A 194 8.82 0.08 -19.68
C GLY A 194 7.50 -0.68 -19.76
N LEU A 195 6.41 -0.16 -19.18
CA LEU A 195 5.08 -0.75 -19.35
C LEU A 195 4.61 -0.54 -20.79
N ASP A 196 4.06 -1.59 -21.41
CA ASP A 196 3.52 -1.54 -22.77
C ASP A 196 2.51 -0.38 -22.93
N PRO A 197 2.79 0.61 -23.79
CA PRO A 197 1.88 1.74 -24.02
C PRO A 197 0.47 1.33 -24.45
N ALA A 198 0.30 0.17 -25.09
CA ALA A 198 -1.03 -0.34 -25.47
C ALA A 198 -1.91 -0.68 -24.25
N LYS A 199 -1.31 -0.84 -23.07
CA LYS A 199 -2.00 -1.09 -21.80
C LYS A 199 -2.30 0.17 -21.00
N ILE A 200 -1.75 1.32 -21.41
CA ILE A 200 -1.87 2.59 -20.69
C ILE A 200 -2.96 3.43 -21.35
N VAL A 201 -3.96 3.81 -20.56
CA VAL A 201 -5.06 4.68 -20.99
C VAL A 201 -5.02 5.96 -20.17
N VAL A 202 -5.16 7.11 -20.83
CA VAL A 202 -5.33 8.41 -20.15
C VAL A 202 -6.80 8.80 -20.22
N GLU A 203 -7.45 8.94 -19.06
CA GLU A 203 -8.82 9.44 -18.92
C GLU A 203 -8.85 10.39 -17.73
N LYS A 204 -8.81 11.70 -17.98
CA LYS A 204 -8.69 12.72 -16.93
C LYS A 204 -9.87 12.76 -15.97
N ASP A 205 -11.05 12.40 -16.46
CA ASP A 205 -12.29 12.45 -15.69
C ASP A 205 -12.40 11.21 -14.79
N PRO A 206 -12.36 11.37 -13.45
CA PRO A 206 -12.33 10.22 -12.54
C PRO A 206 -13.59 9.36 -12.60
N GLU A 207 -14.74 9.95 -12.94
CA GLU A 207 -15.99 9.20 -13.10
C GLU A 207 -15.95 8.31 -14.34
N ARG A 208 -15.47 8.84 -15.46
CA ARG A 208 -15.27 8.05 -16.69
C ARG A 208 -14.20 7.00 -16.50
N ALA A 209 -13.09 7.30 -15.85
CA ALA A 209 -12.02 6.34 -15.55
C ALA A 209 -12.54 5.17 -14.70
N LEU A 210 -13.29 5.46 -13.63
CA LEU A 210 -13.92 4.45 -12.78
C LEU A 210 -14.90 3.57 -13.60
N LYS A 211 -15.75 4.20 -14.43
CA LYS A 211 -16.72 3.48 -15.27
C LYS A 211 -16.02 2.57 -16.29
N GLN A 212 -14.94 3.04 -16.92
CA GLN A 212 -14.14 2.26 -17.86
C GLN A 212 -13.47 1.09 -17.15
N GLY A 213 -12.81 1.33 -16.01
CA GLY A 213 -12.15 0.28 -15.23
C GLY A 213 -13.12 -0.84 -14.81
N LEU A 214 -14.30 -0.48 -14.30
CA LEU A 214 -15.34 -1.45 -13.93
C LEU A 214 -15.91 -2.22 -15.14
N ARG A 215 -15.95 -1.61 -16.32
CA ARG A 215 -16.46 -2.25 -17.54
C ARG A 215 -15.50 -3.32 -18.08
N PHE A 216 -14.20 -3.14 -17.88
CA PHE A 216 -13.17 -4.03 -18.44
C PHE A 216 -12.82 -5.24 -17.55
N ILE A 217 -13.43 -5.34 -16.37
CA ILE A 217 -13.22 -6.47 -15.44
C ILE A 217 -14.42 -7.41 -15.43
N GLN A 218 -14.16 -8.70 -15.27
CA GLN A 218 -15.17 -9.75 -15.15
C GLN A 218 -15.71 -9.87 -13.71
N PRO A 219 -16.86 -10.52 -13.49
CA PRO A 219 -17.32 -10.85 -12.14
C PRO A 219 -16.25 -11.68 -11.40
N GLY A 220 -15.88 -11.27 -10.19
CA GLY A 220 -14.81 -11.88 -9.40
C GLY A 220 -13.39 -11.31 -9.64
N ASP A 221 -13.19 -10.48 -10.67
CA ASP A 221 -11.95 -9.72 -10.81
C ASP A 221 -11.88 -8.56 -9.81
N LEU A 222 -10.66 -8.16 -9.49
CA LEU A 222 -10.35 -7.04 -8.61
C LEU A 222 -9.84 -5.84 -9.44
N LEU A 223 -10.43 -4.67 -9.20
CA LEU A 223 -9.95 -3.38 -9.71
C LEU A 223 -9.19 -2.63 -8.62
N TYR A 224 -7.91 -2.37 -8.84
CA TYR A 224 -7.08 -1.58 -7.92
C TYR A 224 -7.18 -0.10 -8.27
N ILE A 225 -7.65 0.71 -7.32
CA ILE A 225 -7.68 2.16 -7.45
C ILE A 225 -6.61 2.73 -6.53
N LEU A 226 -5.61 3.40 -7.11
CA LEU A 226 -4.43 3.93 -6.42
C LEU A 226 -4.43 5.46 -6.53
N PRO A 227 -5.20 6.17 -5.68
CA PRO A 227 -5.35 7.62 -5.78
C PRO A 227 -4.43 8.39 -4.83
N THR A 228 -4.07 9.63 -5.18
CA THR A 228 -3.65 10.64 -4.19
C THR A 228 -4.82 11.10 -3.32
N TYR A 229 -4.56 11.89 -2.28
CA TYR A 229 -5.55 12.19 -1.24
C TYR A 229 -6.83 12.83 -1.79
N THR A 230 -6.74 13.89 -2.58
CA THR A 230 -7.94 14.56 -3.10
C THR A 230 -8.63 13.76 -4.19
N ALA A 231 -7.87 12.99 -4.98
CA ALA A 231 -8.43 12.06 -5.97
C ALA A 231 -9.20 10.91 -5.28
N MET A 232 -8.72 10.46 -4.12
CA MET A 232 -9.38 9.44 -3.32
C MET A 232 -10.75 9.91 -2.84
N LEU A 233 -10.82 11.14 -2.30
CA LEU A 233 -12.07 11.73 -1.84
C LEU A 233 -13.09 11.86 -2.98
N GLU A 234 -12.63 12.24 -4.16
CA GLU A 234 -13.47 12.39 -5.36
C GLU A 234 -14.01 11.04 -5.85
N ILE A 235 -13.14 10.06 -6.07
CA ILE A 235 -13.54 8.72 -6.54
C ILE A 235 -14.40 8.01 -5.50
N ARG A 236 -14.06 8.10 -4.22
CA ARG A 236 -14.88 7.52 -3.15
C ARG A 236 -16.25 8.21 -3.07
N GLY A 237 -16.31 9.53 -3.26
CA GLY A 237 -17.56 10.28 -3.37
C GLY A 237 -18.43 9.80 -4.53
N LEU A 238 -17.83 9.49 -5.67
CA LEU A 238 -18.51 8.89 -6.83
C LEU A 238 -19.09 7.51 -6.52
N ILE A 239 -18.32 6.65 -5.84
CA ILE A 239 -18.77 5.32 -5.43
C ILE A 239 -19.91 5.41 -4.39
N ALA A 240 -19.78 6.32 -3.41
CA ALA A 240 -20.80 6.53 -2.38
C ALA A 240 -22.12 7.07 -2.96
N ARG A 241 -22.07 8.00 -3.93
CA ARG A 241 -23.26 8.50 -4.64
C ARG A 241 -24.03 7.39 -5.37
N LYS A 242 -23.34 6.33 -5.79
CA LYS A 242 -23.94 5.15 -6.43
C LYS A 242 -24.46 4.12 -5.43
N GLY A 243 -24.40 4.39 -4.13
CA GLY A 243 -24.96 3.56 -3.07
C GLY A 243 -24.09 2.38 -2.64
N HIS A 244 -22.83 2.32 -3.08
CA HIS A 244 -21.95 1.16 -2.84
C HIS A 244 -21.08 1.29 -1.58
N VAL A 245 -21.01 2.46 -0.94
CA VAL A 245 -20.24 2.71 0.30
C VAL A 245 -20.98 3.70 1.20
N ARG A 246 -20.91 3.53 2.53
CA ARG A 246 -21.43 4.49 3.51
C ARG A 246 -20.73 5.85 3.40
N LYS A 247 -21.47 6.93 3.70
CA LYS A 247 -20.91 8.28 3.67
C LYS A 247 -19.83 8.43 4.75
N TYR A 248 -18.79 9.23 4.49
CA TYR A 248 -17.59 9.38 5.35
C TYR A 248 -17.89 9.79 6.81
N TRP A 249 -18.98 10.49 7.04
CA TRP A 249 -19.38 11.04 8.35
C TRP A 249 -20.34 10.14 9.14
N GLU A 250 -20.70 8.97 8.62
CA GLU A 250 -21.49 7.98 9.34
C GLU A 250 -20.54 6.98 10.01
N VAL A 251 -20.01 7.36 11.18
CA VAL A 251 -19.34 6.45 12.13
C VAL A 251 -20.39 5.67 12.89
#